data_AF-A0A523QGG1-F1
#
_entry.id   AF-A0A523QGG1-F1
#
_cell.length_a   1.000
_cell.length_b   1.000
_cell.length_c   1.000
_cell.angle_alpha   90.00
_cell.angle_beta   90.00
_cell.angle_gamma   90.00
#
_symmetry.space_group_name_H-M   'P 1'
#
loop_
_entity.id
_entity.type
_entity.pdbx_description
1 polymer ?
#
loop_
_entity_poly.entity_id
_entity_poly.type
_entity_poly.pdbx_seq_one_letter_code
_entity_poly.pdbx_strand_id
1 'polypeptide(L)'
;VEEARKQMAVYPTVPPGEALVLAPLAAGKFEPDVILIYANPAQMMLLMNGLQFKDYERFQFFFIGEGSCADGLAQCYTTGKPALAIPCLGERSFGAVTEDELVMALPPGTMSKAVEGLQALKARGIGYPVAYLGPLCDPSPVLMQIYPEWWERR
;
A
#
# COMPACT_ATOMS: atom_id res chain seq x y z
N VAL A 1 -5.29 28.64 12.97
CA VAL A 1 -4.54 29.23 11.83
C VAL A 1 -3.09 28.83 11.86
N GLU A 2 -2.38 29.02 12.98
CA GLU A 2 -0.96 28.65 13.08
C GLU A 2 -0.69 27.15 12.86
N GLU A 3 -1.43 26.27 13.54
CA GLU A 3 -1.28 24.82 13.35
C GLU A 3 -1.62 24.37 11.92
N ALA A 4 -2.62 24.98 11.29
CA ALA A 4 -2.94 24.70 9.89
C ALA A 4 -1.80 25.11 8.95
N ARG A 5 -1.07 26.20 9.24
CA ARG A 5 0.12 26.58 8.47
C ARG A 5 1.27 25.60 8.67
N LYS A 6 1.51 25.14 9.90
CA LYS A 6 2.51 24.10 10.18
C LYS A 6 2.19 22.80 9.44
N GLN A 7 0.93 22.40 9.46
CA GLN A 7 0.44 21.26 8.69
C GLN A 7 0.70 21.45 7.19
N MET A 8 0.25 22.55 6.59
CA MET A 8 0.48 22.79 5.15
C MET A 8 1.97 22.87 4.78
N ALA A 9 2.83 23.37 5.67
CA ALA A 9 4.26 23.48 5.43
C ALA A 9 4.98 22.13 5.33
N VAL A 10 4.40 21.04 5.85
CA VAL A 10 4.98 19.69 5.76
C VAL A 10 4.41 18.85 4.61
N TYR A 11 3.45 19.36 3.83
CA TYR A 11 2.90 18.61 2.70
C TYR A 11 3.98 18.43 1.63
N PRO A 12 4.29 17.20 1.20
CA PRO A 12 4.97 17.01 -0.07
C PRO A 12 4.12 17.61 -1.20
N THR A 13 4.76 18.33 -2.11
CA THR A 13 4.09 18.97 -3.24
C THR A 13 4.61 18.42 -4.55
N VAL A 14 3.68 18.19 -5.48
CA VAL A 14 4.02 17.91 -6.88
C VAL A 14 4.31 19.25 -7.57
N PRO A 15 5.37 19.38 -8.40
CA PRO A 15 5.63 20.59 -9.16
C PRO A 15 4.42 20.99 -10.01
N PRO A 16 4.12 22.29 -10.15
CA PRO A 16 3.05 22.75 -11.03
C PRO A 16 3.26 22.29 -12.47
N GLY A 17 2.17 21.88 -13.12
CA GLY A 17 2.12 21.52 -14.53
C GLY A 17 0.90 22.14 -15.22
N GLU A 18 0.82 22.03 -16.54
CA GLU A 18 -0.30 22.57 -17.33
C GLU A 18 -1.59 21.76 -17.16
N ALA A 19 -1.48 20.46 -16.91
CA ALA A 19 -2.60 19.55 -16.74
C ALA A 19 -2.24 18.32 -15.89
N LEU A 20 -3.27 17.67 -15.33
CA LEU A 20 -3.20 16.34 -14.75
C LEU A 20 -4.02 15.39 -15.62
N VAL A 21 -3.47 14.24 -15.97
CA VAL A 21 -4.18 13.19 -16.72
C VAL A 21 -4.32 11.94 -15.86
N LEU A 22 -5.49 11.29 -15.96
CA LEU A 22 -5.78 10.04 -15.27
C LEU A 22 -6.52 9.08 -16.20
N ALA A 23 -6.18 7.81 -16.12
CA ALA A 23 -6.86 6.74 -16.84
C ALA A 23 -6.71 5.42 -16.07
N PRO A 24 -7.62 4.46 -16.26
CA PRO A 24 -7.40 3.09 -15.78
C PRO A 24 -6.09 2.55 -16.34
N LEU A 25 -5.21 2.02 -15.47
CA LEU A 25 -3.88 1.55 -15.87
C LEU A 25 -3.95 0.53 -17.03
N ALA A 26 -4.93 -0.36 -17.01
CA ALA A 26 -5.15 -1.38 -18.04
C ALA A 26 -5.50 -0.80 -19.43
N ALA A 27 -5.93 0.47 -19.53
CA ALA A 27 -6.27 1.10 -20.80
C ALA A 27 -5.04 1.56 -21.61
N GLY A 28 -3.85 1.60 -20.98
CA GLY A 28 -2.57 1.91 -21.66
C GLY A 28 -2.57 3.23 -22.43
N LYS A 29 -3.25 4.26 -21.92
CA LYS A 29 -3.46 5.53 -22.63
C LYS A 29 -2.22 6.44 -22.67
N PHE A 30 -1.35 6.30 -21.68
CA PHE A 30 -0.10 7.05 -21.51
C PHE A 30 0.80 6.32 -20.52
N GLU A 31 2.09 6.69 -20.47
CA GLU A 31 3.02 6.25 -19.42
C GLU A 31 2.77 7.07 -18.15
N PRO A 32 2.29 6.47 -17.05
CA PRO A 32 1.98 7.23 -15.83
C PRO A 32 3.25 7.62 -15.08
N ASP A 33 3.20 8.71 -14.32
CA ASP A 33 4.26 9.04 -13.33
C ASP A 33 4.04 8.32 -12.00
N VAL A 34 2.77 8.06 -11.65
CA VAL A 34 2.34 7.36 -10.43
C VAL A 34 1.13 6.48 -10.74
N ILE A 35 1.10 5.29 -10.16
CA ILE A 35 -0.04 4.37 -10.18
C ILE A 35 -0.74 4.43 -8.83
N LEU A 36 -2.06 4.61 -8.81
CA LEU A 36 -2.88 4.52 -7.60
C LEU A 36 -3.64 3.18 -7.58
N ILE A 37 -3.54 2.46 -6.47
CA ILE A 37 -4.26 1.22 -6.22
C ILE A 37 -5.13 1.42 -4.98
N TYR A 38 -6.44 1.19 -5.14
CA TYR A 38 -7.41 1.14 -4.05
C TYR A 38 -7.75 -0.32 -3.75
N ALA A 39 -7.67 -0.70 -2.48
CA ALA A 39 -7.89 -2.07 -2.03
C ALA A 39 -8.09 -2.13 -0.52
N ASN A 40 -8.64 -3.23 -0.01
CA ASN A 40 -8.79 -3.40 1.43
C ASN A 40 -7.44 -3.67 2.15
N PRO A 41 -7.38 -3.54 3.49
CA PRO A 41 -6.13 -3.75 4.23
C PRO A 41 -5.45 -5.11 3.99
N ALA A 42 -6.23 -6.19 3.81
CA ALA A 42 -5.66 -7.51 3.55
C ALA A 42 -4.99 -7.60 2.18
N GLN A 43 -5.60 -7.00 1.15
CA GLN A 43 -5.02 -6.90 -0.19
C GLN A 43 -3.78 -5.99 -0.19
N MET A 44 -3.81 -4.86 0.54
CA MET A 44 -2.65 -3.97 0.68
C MET A 44 -1.47 -4.65 1.38
N MET A 45 -1.74 -5.42 2.44
CA MET A 45 -0.71 -6.23 3.10
C MET A 45 -0.02 -7.18 2.11
N LEU A 46 -0.79 -7.89 1.28
CA LEU A 46 -0.23 -8.80 0.29
C LEU A 46 0.57 -8.05 -0.78
N LEU A 47 0.08 -6.90 -1.24
CA LEU A 47 0.78 -6.05 -2.19
C LEU A 47 2.12 -5.55 -1.64
N MET A 48 2.15 -5.07 -0.38
CA MET A 48 3.38 -4.64 0.30
C MET A 48 4.37 -5.80 0.46
N ASN A 49 3.90 -6.98 0.88
CA ASN A 49 4.73 -8.16 0.98
C ASN A 49 5.29 -8.57 -0.39
N GLY A 50 4.50 -8.41 -1.46
CA GLY A 50 4.94 -8.64 -2.84
C GLY A 50 6.05 -7.66 -3.24
N LEU A 51 5.90 -6.38 -2.94
CA LEU A 51 6.93 -5.36 -3.18
C LEU A 51 8.21 -5.59 -2.38
N GLN A 52 8.13 -6.23 -1.21
CA GLN A 52 9.27 -6.58 -0.36
C GLN A 52 9.87 -7.95 -0.67
N PHE A 53 9.24 -8.73 -1.56
CA PHE A 53 9.64 -10.11 -1.84
C PHE A 53 11.08 -10.21 -2.38
N LYS A 54 11.49 -9.22 -3.18
CA LYS A 54 12.87 -8.97 -3.60
C LYS A 54 13.28 -7.59 -3.07
N ASP A 55 14.56 -7.38 -2.77
CA ASP A 55 15.09 -6.10 -2.29
C ASP A 55 14.27 -5.53 -1.13
N TYR A 56 14.30 -6.26 -0.01
CA TYR A 56 13.52 -5.92 1.17
C TYR A 56 13.86 -4.52 1.69
N GLU A 57 12.82 -3.73 1.93
CA GLU A 57 12.91 -2.43 2.60
C GLU A 57 11.77 -2.32 3.61
N ARG A 58 12.07 -1.82 4.81
CA ARG A 58 11.00 -1.44 5.76
C ARG A 58 10.38 -0.13 5.28
N PHE A 59 9.12 -0.16 4.86
CA PHE A 59 8.43 1.05 4.44
C PHE A 59 8.13 1.99 5.61
N GLN A 60 8.15 3.29 5.31
CA GLN A 60 7.74 4.36 6.21
C GLN A 60 6.61 5.13 5.54
N PHE A 61 5.52 5.31 6.28
CA PHE A 61 4.35 6.03 5.82
C PHE A 61 4.09 7.22 6.73
N PHE A 62 3.45 8.24 6.17
CA PHE A 62 3.14 9.48 6.85
C PHE A 62 1.63 9.57 7.06
N PHE A 63 1.23 10.37 8.06
CA PHE A 63 -0.16 10.64 8.34
C PHE A 63 -0.33 12.11 8.69
N ILE A 64 -1.01 12.81 7.79
CA ILE A 64 -1.33 14.22 7.90
C ILE A 64 -2.82 14.43 8.26
N GLY A 65 -3.65 13.39 8.13
CA GLY A 65 -5.11 13.46 8.35
C GLY A 65 -5.85 13.87 7.08
N GLU A 66 -6.08 15.17 6.88
CA GLU A 66 -6.78 15.72 5.70
C GLU A 66 -5.84 15.93 4.50
N GLY A 67 -5.04 14.92 4.19
CA GLY A 67 -3.93 15.04 3.24
C GLY A 67 -3.49 13.75 2.59
N SER A 68 -4.40 12.78 2.39
CA SER A 68 -4.07 11.49 1.77
C SER A 68 -3.49 11.62 0.36
N CYS A 69 -3.88 12.65 -0.41
CA CYS A 69 -3.26 12.98 -1.69
C CYS A 69 -1.79 13.41 -1.55
N ALA A 70 -1.42 14.03 -0.43
CA ALA A 70 -0.04 14.35 -0.11
C ALA A 70 0.71 13.08 0.36
N ASP A 71 0.17 12.36 1.35
CA ASP A 71 0.81 11.18 1.95
C ASP A 71 0.94 9.99 0.97
N GLY A 72 0.06 9.91 -0.05
CA GLY A 72 0.10 8.92 -1.12
C GLY A 72 0.75 9.45 -2.40
N LEU A 73 -0.04 10.16 -3.21
CA LEU A 73 0.37 10.59 -4.57
C LEU A 73 1.62 11.47 -4.55
N ALA A 74 1.61 12.58 -3.79
CA ALA A 74 2.73 13.51 -3.81
C ALA A 74 4.00 12.91 -3.17
N GLN A 75 3.84 12.14 -2.10
CA GLN A 75 4.94 11.42 -1.46
C GLN A 75 5.59 10.43 -2.44
N CYS A 76 4.78 9.63 -3.15
CA CYS A 76 5.29 8.70 -4.16
C CYS A 76 5.97 9.43 -5.32
N TYR A 77 5.33 10.48 -5.85
CA TYR A 77 5.87 11.26 -6.96
C TYR A 77 7.24 11.87 -6.63
N THR A 78 7.37 12.47 -5.45
CA THR A 78 8.58 13.21 -5.06
C THR A 78 9.72 12.29 -4.62
N THR A 79 9.42 11.13 -4.03
CA THR A 79 10.45 10.22 -3.51
C THR A 79 10.78 9.06 -4.45
N GLY A 80 9.92 8.77 -5.43
CA GLY A 80 10.03 7.57 -6.26
C GLY A 80 9.88 6.27 -5.47
N LYS A 81 9.22 6.31 -4.30
CA LYS A 81 8.98 5.14 -3.43
C LYS A 81 7.48 4.87 -3.25
N PRO A 82 7.07 3.60 -3.02
CA PRO A 82 5.70 3.28 -2.63
C PRO A 82 5.23 4.09 -1.42
N ALA A 83 3.99 4.57 -1.47
CA ALA A 83 3.39 5.34 -0.39
C ALA A 83 1.95 4.88 -0.11
N LEU A 84 1.71 4.36 1.08
CA LEU A 84 0.39 3.97 1.57
C LEU A 84 -0.23 5.14 2.33
N ALA A 85 -1.50 5.44 2.05
CA ALA A 85 -2.27 6.45 2.75
C ALA A 85 -3.60 5.85 3.23
N ILE A 86 -4.08 6.35 4.37
CA ILE A 86 -5.47 6.18 4.78
C ILE A 86 -6.26 7.25 4.01
N PRO A 87 -7.29 6.87 3.24
CA PRO A 87 -8.09 7.85 2.52
C PRO A 87 -8.62 8.93 3.48
N CYS A 88 -8.73 10.18 3.02
CA CYS A 88 -9.26 11.28 3.84
C CYS A 88 -10.77 11.52 3.60
N LEU A 89 -11.31 12.58 4.19
CA LEU A 89 -12.72 12.96 3.98
C LEU A 89 -13.01 13.31 2.52
N GLY A 90 -12.06 13.97 1.84
CA GLY A 90 -12.18 14.34 0.43
C GLY A 90 -12.28 13.13 -0.50
N GLU A 91 -11.44 12.11 -0.29
CA GLU A 91 -11.49 10.88 -1.08
C GLU A 91 -12.80 10.10 -0.88
N ARG A 92 -13.34 10.07 0.34
CA ARG A 92 -14.66 9.46 0.59
C ARG A 92 -15.79 10.27 -0.05
N SER A 93 -15.79 11.57 0.18
CA SER A 93 -16.91 12.44 -0.22
C SER A 93 -16.98 12.68 -1.73
N PHE A 94 -15.82 12.79 -2.39
CA PHE A 94 -15.74 13.10 -3.83
C PHE A 94 -15.27 11.92 -4.68
N GLY A 95 -14.41 11.06 -4.12
CA GLY A 95 -13.87 9.89 -4.81
C GLY A 95 -14.68 8.61 -4.58
N ALA A 96 -15.70 8.65 -3.72
CA ALA A 96 -16.52 7.50 -3.34
C ALA A 96 -15.73 6.29 -2.81
N VAL A 97 -14.55 6.55 -2.23
CA VAL A 97 -13.73 5.53 -1.57
C VAL A 97 -14.47 5.00 -0.35
N THR A 98 -14.49 3.69 -0.16
CA THR A 98 -15.25 3.05 0.92
C THR A 98 -14.48 3.01 2.23
N GLU A 99 -15.19 2.74 3.33
CA GLU A 99 -14.58 2.70 4.67
C GLU A 99 -13.60 1.55 4.89
N ASP A 100 -13.68 0.51 4.06
CA ASP A 100 -12.80 -0.64 4.09
C ASP A 100 -11.65 -0.56 3.08
N GLU A 101 -11.51 0.56 2.37
CA GLU A 101 -10.44 0.78 1.40
C GLU A 101 -9.27 1.59 1.97
N LEU A 102 -8.07 1.24 1.50
CA LEU A 102 -6.86 2.02 1.60
C LEU A 102 -6.39 2.40 0.20
N VAL A 103 -5.52 3.39 0.10
CA VAL A 103 -4.88 3.79 -1.16
C VAL A 103 -3.37 3.61 -1.08
N MET A 104 -2.79 3.04 -2.13
CA MET A 104 -1.35 2.93 -2.31
C MET A 104 -0.95 3.58 -3.63
N ALA A 105 -0.01 4.53 -3.54
CA ALA A 105 0.68 5.09 -4.68
C ALA A 105 1.97 4.31 -4.96
N LEU A 106 2.22 3.96 -6.22
CA LEU A 106 3.37 3.20 -6.68
C LEU A 106 4.08 3.91 -7.83
N PRO A 107 5.43 3.93 -7.85
CA PRO A 107 6.18 4.27 -9.04
C PRO A 107 5.95 3.20 -10.13
N PRO A 108 5.80 3.58 -11.41
CA PRO A 108 5.50 2.65 -12.50
C PRO A 108 6.49 1.47 -12.58
N GLY A 109 7.78 1.74 -12.36
CA GLY A 109 8.84 0.73 -12.38
C GLY A 109 8.71 -0.36 -11.30
N THR A 110 7.88 -0.15 -10.26
CA THR A 110 7.68 -1.14 -9.19
C THR A 110 6.55 -2.13 -9.50
N MET A 111 5.74 -1.91 -10.54
CA MET A 111 4.57 -2.73 -10.82
C MET A 111 4.94 -4.18 -11.18
N SER A 112 5.96 -4.38 -12.02
CA SER A 112 6.45 -5.73 -12.36
C SER A 112 6.93 -6.48 -11.11
N LYS A 113 7.67 -5.79 -10.24
CA LYS A 113 8.14 -6.33 -8.96
C LYS A 113 6.98 -6.73 -8.06
N ALA A 114 5.93 -5.90 -7.97
CA ALA A 114 4.73 -6.20 -7.20
C ALA A 114 4.05 -7.48 -7.68
N VAL A 115 3.85 -7.63 -9.00
CA VAL A 115 3.20 -8.81 -9.60
C VAL A 115 4.03 -10.07 -9.37
N GLU A 116 5.33 -10.02 -9.62
CA GLU A 116 6.24 -11.15 -9.36
C GLU A 116 6.21 -11.58 -7.90
N GLY A 117 6.25 -10.60 -6.98
CA GLY A 117 6.18 -10.87 -5.54
C GLY A 117 4.87 -11.53 -5.14
N LEU A 118 3.73 -11.03 -5.62
CA LEU A 118 2.42 -11.62 -5.37
C LEU A 118 2.31 -13.06 -5.88
N GLN A 119 2.87 -13.36 -7.06
CA GLN A 119 2.93 -14.72 -7.60
C GLN A 119 3.79 -15.63 -6.71
N ALA A 120 4.93 -15.12 -6.23
CA ALA A 120 5.83 -15.86 -5.37
C ALA A 120 5.24 -16.12 -3.97
N LEU A 121 4.44 -15.19 -3.44
CA LEU A 121 3.66 -15.41 -2.21
C LEU A 121 2.62 -16.49 -2.42
N LYS A 122 1.86 -16.42 -3.53
CA LYS A 122 0.83 -17.41 -3.87
C LYS A 122 1.41 -18.82 -3.99
N ALA A 123 2.59 -18.97 -4.62
CA ALA A 123 3.28 -20.25 -4.73
C ALA A 123 3.68 -20.85 -3.37
N ARG A 124 3.78 -20.04 -2.31
CA ARG A 124 4.05 -20.46 -0.93
C ARG A 124 2.78 -20.64 -0.08
N GLY A 125 1.60 -20.58 -0.70
CA GLY A 125 0.32 -20.68 0.01
C GLY A 125 -0.10 -19.38 0.73
N ILE A 126 0.62 -18.27 0.51
CA ILE A 126 0.27 -16.95 1.07
C ILE A 126 -0.53 -16.20 0.01
N GLY A 127 -1.82 -15.99 0.23
CA GLY A 127 -2.68 -15.37 -0.77
C GLY A 127 -3.96 -14.77 -0.20
N TYR A 128 -4.80 -14.29 -1.11
CA TYR A 128 -6.12 -13.74 -0.83
C TYR A 128 -7.22 -14.71 -1.30
N PRO A 129 -8.31 -14.92 -0.53
CA PRO A 129 -8.57 -14.37 0.80
C PRO A 129 -7.64 -14.93 1.88
N VAL A 130 -7.39 -14.15 2.94
CA VAL A 130 -6.55 -14.58 4.07
C VAL A 130 -7.25 -15.72 4.81
N ALA A 131 -6.55 -16.83 5.03
CA ALA A 131 -7.08 -17.96 5.77
C ALA A 131 -7.13 -17.66 7.28
N TYR A 132 -8.27 -17.92 7.91
CA TYR A 132 -8.45 -17.76 9.35
C TYR A 132 -8.38 -19.12 10.04
N LEU A 133 -7.51 -19.24 11.05
CA LEU A 133 -7.51 -20.40 11.93
C LEU A 133 -8.73 -20.40 12.87
N GLY A 134 -9.18 -19.21 13.30
CA GLY A 134 -10.27 -19.03 14.26
C GLY A 134 -9.77 -18.91 15.71
N PRO A 135 -10.43 -18.10 16.55
CA PRO A 135 -9.92 -17.73 17.88
C PRO A 135 -9.93 -18.86 18.92
N LEU A 136 -10.71 -19.93 18.69
CA LEU A 136 -10.84 -21.07 19.60
C LEU A 136 -10.00 -22.28 19.18
N CYS A 137 -9.28 -22.18 18.06
CA CYS A 137 -8.47 -23.28 17.54
C CYS A 137 -7.05 -23.23 18.13
N ASP A 138 -6.47 -24.40 18.40
CA ASP A 138 -5.08 -24.51 18.83
C ASP A 138 -4.13 -24.17 17.65
N PRO A 139 -3.30 -23.13 17.74
CA PRO A 139 -2.35 -22.78 16.68
C PRO A 139 -1.11 -23.67 16.67
N SER A 140 -0.91 -24.51 17.69
CA SER A 140 0.31 -25.32 17.84
C SER A 140 0.65 -26.16 16.61
N PRO A 141 -0.29 -26.87 15.94
CA PRO A 141 0.05 -27.64 14.74
C PRO A 141 0.62 -26.79 13.60
N VAL A 142 0.11 -25.56 13.42
CA VAL A 142 0.59 -24.63 12.39
C VAL A 142 1.93 -24.02 12.80
N LEU A 143 2.05 -23.58 14.06
CA LEU A 143 3.29 -22.98 14.56
C LEU A 143 4.45 -23.97 14.61
N MET A 144 4.20 -25.26 14.89
CA MET A 144 5.21 -26.31 14.80
C MET A 144 5.77 -26.46 13.38
N GLN A 145 4.94 -26.30 12.34
CA GLN A 145 5.39 -26.37 10.95
C GLN A 145 6.20 -25.13 10.55
N ILE A 146 5.85 -23.95 11.07
CA ILE A 146 6.52 -22.68 10.72
C ILE A 146 7.79 -22.46 11.54
N TYR A 147 7.81 -22.88 12.82
CA TYR A 147 8.87 -22.62 13.79
C TYR A 147 9.30 -23.90 14.55
N PRO A 148 9.78 -24.94 13.86
CA PRO A 148 10.09 -26.23 14.49
C PRO A 148 11.13 -26.10 15.61
N GLU A 149 12.22 -25.35 15.38
CA GLU A 149 13.31 -25.19 16.35
C GLU A 149 12.92 -24.42 17.61
N TRP A 150 11.98 -23.48 17.52
CA TRP A 150 11.51 -22.73 18.69
C TRP A 150 10.60 -23.60 19.56
N TRP A 151 9.77 -24.43 18.92
CA TRP A 151 8.81 -25.29 19.62
C TRP A 151 9.50 -26.39 20.44
N GLU A 152 10.55 -27.00 19.89
CA GLU A 152 11.33 -28.04 20.57
C GLU A 152 12.07 -27.56 21.83
N ARG A 153 12.26 -26.25 21.99
CA ARG A 153 12.95 -25.64 23.13
C ARG A 153 12.02 -25.24 24.29
N ARG A 154 10.71 -25.47 24.15
CA ARG A 154 9.68 -25.05 25.11
C ARG A 154 9.47 -26.05 26.24
#